data_AF-A0A9E1Q7F8-F1
#
_entry.id   AF-A0A9E1Q7F8-F1
#
_cell.length_a   1.000
_cell.length_b   1.000
_cell.length_c   1.000
_cell.angle_alpha   90.00
_cell.angle_beta   90.00
_cell.angle_gamma   90.00
#
_symmetry.space_group_name_H-M   'P 1'
#
loop_
_entity.id
_entity.type
_entity.pdbx_description
1 polymer ?
#
loop_
_entity_poly.entity_id
_entity_poly.type
_entity_poly.pdbx_seq_one_letter_code
_entity_poly.pdbx_strand_id
1 'polypeptide(L)'
;MAAFVCGFSTHAQTSDTESDSTEIDLPFPHGGEDAYNPVEFPGGISLDWPENFQYGVVYDPVSGQYIVEQTIGDTLEFRPGSLFTLDEFLDYDMSGNLSEFWNQLQEEDDDANRGFAPKLEIDSELFEMLFGTNEIEIIPQGTAEITFGINSSNTENPRIPEQQRRVTTFDFDQRIQLNISGKIGDKIELGTQYNTESLFDFENQMNIGFQGEEDDILKNIEAGNISLPLQGTLITGSQSLFGLKLETQWGRLYNSTILSQQKGERSEIEVEGGAQTQDFDIRADDYEANRHYFLSQYFRNRYDDAMKSLPVPNSGANINRIEVWVVNTQANTMDVRNIIAVTDLGEHPDYMSSNLPISQLIDGAGTLPTSNRASNNENNDIFEDLVSNSEVMG
;
A
#
# COMPACT_ATOMS: atom_id res chain seq x y z
N MET A 1 -51.99 28.97 -58.03
CA MET A 1 -51.05 29.74 -58.89
C MET A 1 -50.89 31.10 -58.22
N ALA A 2 -49.72 31.34 -57.63
CA ALA A 2 -49.47 32.48 -56.74
C ALA A 2 -49.44 33.80 -57.53
N ALA A 3 -50.01 34.85 -56.93
CA ALA A 3 -49.89 36.23 -57.39
C ALA A 3 -49.26 37.07 -56.27
N PHE A 4 -48.17 37.73 -56.64
CA PHE A 4 -47.39 38.69 -55.88
C PHE A 4 -48.21 39.98 -55.64
N VAL A 5 -48.16 40.55 -54.43
CA VAL A 5 -48.35 41.99 -54.23
C VAL A 5 -47.37 42.44 -53.15
N CYS A 6 -46.47 43.35 -53.51
CA CYS A 6 -45.56 44.03 -52.62
C CYS A 6 -45.97 45.51 -52.62
N GLY A 7 -46.07 46.13 -51.44
CA GLY A 7 -46.38 47.55 -51.29
C GLY A 7 -45.84 48.06 -49.95
N PHE A 8 -44.81 48.90 -50.01
CA PHE A 8 -44.31 49.68 -48.89
C PHE A 8 -45.10 50.99 -48.79
N SER A 9 -45.50 51.39 -47.58
CA SER A 9 -45.73 52.80 -47.25
C SER A 9 -45.34 53.09 -45.79
N THR A 10 -44.61 54.18 -45.64
CA THR A 10 -43.97 54.74 -44.46
C THR A 10 -44.97 55.37 -43.48
N HIS A 11 -44.68 55.35 -42.18
CA HIS A 11 -45.28 56.26 -41.19
C HIS A 11 -44.17 56.97 -40.41
N ALA A 12 -44.27 58.30 -40.34
CA ALA A 12 -43.35 59.20 -39.68
C ALA A 12 -43.74 59.47 -38.22
N GLN A 13 -42.76 59.96 -37.45
CA GLN A 13 -42.73 60.27 -36.03
C GLN A 13 -43.99 60.91 -35.45
N THR A 14 -44.41 60.39 -34.28
CA THR A 14 -45.09 61.17 -33.25
C THR A 14 -44.12 61.37 -32.09
N SER A 15 -43.87 62.63 -31.77
CA SER A 15 -43.15 63.09 -30.58
C SER A 15 -44.04 62.95 -29.35
N ASP A 16 -43.64 62.14 -28.38
CA ASP A 16 -44.25 62.12 -27.06
C ASP A 16 -43.21 62.42 -25.98
N THR A 17 -43.68 63.17 -25.00
CA THR A 17 -42.98 64.02 -24.05
C THR A 17 -42.25 63.20 -23.00
N GLU A 18 -40.95 63.44 -22.79
CA GLU A 18 -40.23 62.91 -21.62
C GLU A 18 -40.84 63.51 -20.35
N SER A 19 -41.53 62.67 -19.58
CA SER A 19 -41.75 62.92 -18.16
C SER A 19 -40.45 62.58 -17.45
N ASP A 20 -39.84 63.58 -16.81
CA ASP A 20 -38.68 63.39 -15.93
C ASP A 20 -39.08 62.49 -14.75
N SER A 21 -38.82 61.18 -14.86
CA SER A 21 -38.93 60.25 -13.74
C SER A 21 -37.63 60.33 -12.95
N THR A 22 -37.72 60.69 -11.67
CA THR A 22 -36.58 60.72 -10.74
C THR A 22 -36.04 59.32 -10.39
N GLU A 23 -36.35 58.30 -11.18
CA GLU A 23 -35.96 56.91 -10.93
C GLU A 23 -34.72 56.61 -11.77
N ILE A 24 -33.57 56.54 -11.09
CA ILE A 24 -32.28 56.22 -11.69
C ILE A 24 -32.24 54.71 -11.94
N ASP A 25 -32.35 54.30 -13.20
CA ASP A 25 -32.16 52.90 -13.60
C ASP A 25 -30.66 52.59 -13.67
N LEU A 26 -30.13 51.95 -12.61
CA LEU A 26 -28.72 51.58 -12.54
C LEU A 26 -28.47 50.28 -13.32
N PRO A 27 -27.48 50.23 -14.23
CA PRO A 27 -27.16 49.03 -15.01
C PRO A 27 -26.74 47.82 -14.15
N PHE A 28 -26.37 48.07 -12.89
CA PHE A 28 -26.32 47.08 -11.83
C PHE A 28 -27.08 47.64 -10.62
N PRO A 29 -28.33 47.21 -10.35
CA PRO A 29 -29.05 47.63 -9.17
C PRO A 29 -28.40 46.99 -7.94
N HIS A 30 -27.51 47.71 -7.28
CA HIS A 30 -26.99 47.34 -5.97
C HIS A 30 -27.80 48.06 -4.91
N GLY A 31 -28.33 47.32 -3.94
CA GLY A 31 -29.15 47.87 -2.86
C GLY A 31 -30.64 47.87 -3.20
N GLY A 32 -31.29 46.72 -3.03
CA GLY A 32 -32.64 46.79 -2.45
C GLY A 32 -32.50 47.46 -1.08
N GLU A 33 -33.46 48.31 -0.71
CA GLU A 33 -33.52 49.12 0.53
C GLU A 33 -32.51 48.68 1.59
N ASP A 34 -31.56 49.57 1.94
CA ASP A 34 -30.54 49.31 2.96
C ASP A 34 -31.20 48.67 4.18
N ALA A 35 -30.96 47.36 4.35
CA ALA A 35 -31.61 46.63 5.41
C ALA A 35 -31.23 47.28 6.74
N TYR A 36 -32.25 47.54 7.57
CA TYR A 36 -32.06 48.11 8.91
C TYR A 36 -31.03 47.32 9.73
N ASN A 37 -30.89 46.03 9.44
CA ASN A 37 -29.92 45.16 10.10
C ASN A 37 -28.66 44.96 9.24
N PRO A 38 -27.45 45.10 9.81
CA PRO A 38 -26.24 44.62 9.19
C PRO A 38 -26.29 43.13 8.85
N VAL A 39 -26.45 42.86 7.56
CA VAL A 39 -26.19 41.55 6.96
C VAL A 39 -25.17 41.74 5.85
N GLU A 40 -24.18 40.86 5.83
CA GLU A 40 -23.38 40.67 4.62
C GLU A 40 -24.24 39.86 3.64
N PHE A 41 -24.42 40.39 2.44
CA PHE A 41 -25.30 39.80 1.44
C PHE A 41 -24.61 38.59 0.78
N PRO A 42 -25.15 37.36 0.86
CA PRO A 42 -24.46 36.19 0.33
C PRO A 42 -24.83 35.89 -1.13
N GLY A 43 -24.96 36.90 -1.99
CA GLY A 43 -25.40 36.66 -3.38
C GLY A 43 -24.98 37.73 -4.38
N GLY A 44 -24.03 37.39 -5.26
CA GLY A 44 -23.55 38.23 -6.35
C GLY A 44 -22.04 38.46 -6.31
N ILE A 45 -21.54 39.36 -7.16
CA ILE A 45 -20.18 39.90 -7.03
C ILE A 45 -20.16 40.70 -5.72
N SER A 46 -19.62 40.11 -4.66
CA SER A 46 -19.40 40.79 -3.38
C SER A 46 -18.16 41.68 -3.52
N LEU A 47 -18.34 42.98 -3.32
CA LEU A 47 -17.23 43.90 -3.08
C LEU A 47 -17.13 44.02 -1.57
N ASP A 48 -15.98 43.64 -1.01
CA ASP A 48 -15.72 43.81 0.41
C ASP A 48 -15.93 45.28 0.81
N TRP A 49 -16.45 45.50 2.01
CA TRP A 49 -16.58 46.86 2.54
C TRP A 49 -15.18 47.48 2.67
N PRO A 50 -15.01 48.76 2.32
CA PRO A 50 -13.71 49.42 2.48
C PRO A 50 -13.35 49.50 3.97
N GLU A 51 -12.04 49.45 4.28
CA GLU A 51 -11.48 49.30 5.65
C GLU A 51 -11.94 50.37 6.66
N ASN A 52 -12.53 51.47 6.18
CA ASN A 52 -13.05 52.53 7.02
C ASN A 52 -14.43 52.23 7.63
N PHE A 53 -15.09 51.12 7.29
CA PHE A 53 -16.31 50.67 7.95
C PHE A 53 -15.96 49.77 9.15
N GLN A 54 -16.47 50.12 10.33
CA GLN A 54 -16.28 49.36 11.56
C GLN A 54 -17.62 48.88 12.11
N TYR A 55 -17.63 47.64 12.62
CA TYR A 55 -18.77 47.04 13.30
C TYR A 55 -18.54 47.11 14.81
N GLY A 56 -19.54 47.63 15.54
CA GLY A 56 -19.49 47.80 16.99
C GLY A 56 -20.72 47.20 17.66
N VAL A 57 -20.53 46.69 18.88
CA VAL A 57 -21.64 46.22 19.74
C VAL A 57 -21.58 46.97 21.06
N VAL A 58 -22.65 47.69 21.38
CA VAL A 58 -22.79 48.47 22.62
C VAL A 58 -23.93 47.91 23.45
N TYR A 59 -23.64 47.55 24.70
CA TYR A 59 -24.66 47.09 25.65
C TYR A 59 -25.29 48.26 26.39
N ASP A 60 -26.62 48.39 26.34
CA ASP A 60 -27.36 49.36 27.14
C ASP A 60 -27.86 48.73 28.46
N PRO A 61 -27.30 49.11 29.63
CA PRO A 61 -27.66 48.53 30.92
C PRO A 61 -29.06 48.94 31.42
N VAL A 62 -29.71 49.93 30.82
CA VAL A 62 -31.05 50.39 31.23
C VAL A 62 -32.14 49.59 30.53
N SER A 63 -32.01 49.37 29.23
CA SER A 63 -32.94 48.58 28.42
C SER A 63 -32.61 47.08 28.42
N GLY A 64 -31.38 46.71 28.78
CA GLY A 64 -30.89 45.32 28.75
C GLY A 64 -30.67 44.77 27.34
N GLN A 65 -30.61 45.65 26.33
CA GLN A 65 -30.48 45.30 24.92
C GLN A 65 -29.04 45.52 24.42
N TYR A 66 -28.67 44.75 23.39
CA TYR A 66 -27.42 44.89 22.65
C TYR A 66 -27.69 45.69 21.38
N ILE A 67 -26.98 46.80 21.21
CA ILE A 67 -27.10 47.69 20.05
C ILE A 67 -25.93 47.35 19.13
N VAL A 68 -26.24 46.80 17.96
CA VAL A 68 -25.26 46.54 16.89
C VAL A 68 -25.27 47.73 15.95
N GLU A 69 -24.13 48.41 15.83
CA GLU A 69 -23.97 49.62 15.04
C GLU A 69 -22.83 49.47 14.02
N GLN A 70 -22.90 50.25 12.95
CA GLN A 70 -21.86 50.33 11.94
C GLN A 70 -21.43 51.78 11.79
N THR A 71 -20.13 52.03 11.97
CA THR A 71 -19.55 53.38 11.87
C THR A 71 -18.62 53.48 10.67
N ILE A 72 -18.55 54.67 10.07
CA ILE A 72 -17.51 55.06 9.13
C ILE A 72 -16.44 55.83 9.93
N GLY A 73 -15.29 55.20 10.12
CA GLY A 73 -14.24 55.66 11.03
C GLY A 73 -14.73 55.72 12.48
N ASP A 74 -14.17 56.65 13.26
CA ASP A 74 -14.37 56.68 14.71
C ASP A 74 -15.65 57.42 15.16
N THR A 75 -16.36 58.12 14.26
CA THR A 75 -17.38 59.11 14.69
C THR A 75 -18.67 59.14 13.88
N LEU A 76 -18.72 58.58 12.67
CA LEU A 76 -19.89 58.72 11.82
C LEU A 76 -20.71 57.43 11.84
N GLU A 77 -21.87 57.43 12.48
CA GLU A 77 -22.83 56.33 12.36
C GLU A 77 -23.33 56.25 10.91
N PHE A 78 -23.10 55.11 10.26
CA PHE A 78 -23.49 54.88 8.88
C PHE A 78 -25.01 54.66 8.76
N ARG A 79 -25.59 53.96 9.72
CA ARG A 79 -27.02 53.60 9.78
C ARG A 79 -27.51 53.44 11.22
N PRO A 80 -28.82 53.55 11.48
CA PRO A 80 -29.38 53.30 12.81
C PRO A 80 -29.04 51.88 13.29
N GLY A 81 -28.58 51.76 14.52
CA GLY A 81 -28.22 50.47 15.12
C GLY A 81 -29.43 49.55 15.31
N SER A 82 -29.20 48.24 15.23
CA SER A 82 -30.20 47.21 15.50
C SER A 82 -30.15 46.83 16.98
N LEU A 83 -31.33 46.75 17.61
CA LEU A 83 -31.45 46.39 19.02
C LEU A 83 -31.84 44.92 19.15
N PHE A 84 -31.01 44.15 19.83
CA PHE A 84 -31.20 42.74 20.10
C PHE A 84 -31.40 42.50 21.58
N THR A 85 -32.27 41.54 21.93
CA THR A 85 -32.19 40.90 23.24
C THR A 85 -30.93 40.03 23.34
N LEU A 86 -30.54 39.60 24.54
CA LEU A 86 -29.38 38.72 24.72
C LEU A 86 -29.48 37.45 23.86
N ASP A 87 -30.64 36.80 23.85
CA ASP A 87 -30.83 35.55 23.11
C ASP A 87 -30.73 35.80 21.59
N GLU A 88 -31.33 36.87 21.08
CA GLU A 88 -31.26 37.22 19.65
C GLU A 88 -29.85 37.63 19.21
N PHE A 89 -29.08 38.30 20.08
CA PHE A 89 -27.70 38.65 19.81
C PHE A 89 -26.81 37.40 19.74
N LEU A 90 -26.99 36.45 20.67
CA LEU A 90 -26.26 35.19 20.67
C LEU A 90 -26.56 34.36 19.42
N ASP A 91 -27.83 34.27 19.02
CA ASP A 91 -28.21 33.57 17.79
C ASP A 91 -27.62 34.25 16.53
N TYR A 92 -27.59 35.58 16.50
CA TYR A 92 -26.97 36.36 15.42
C TYR A 92 -25.46 36.08 15.34
N ASP A 93 -24.73 36.20 16.45
CA ASP A 93 -23.28 35.95 16.54
C ASP A 93 -22.92 34.51 16.17
N MET A 94 -23.68 33.54 16.67
CA MET A 94 -23.47 32.12 16.33
C MET A 94 -23.71 31.82 14.84
N SER A 95 -24.76 32.40 14.24
CA SER A 95 -25.05 32.18 12.81
C SER A 95 -24.02 32.85 11.90
N GLY A 96 -23.53 34.04 12.27
CA GLY A 96 -22.43 34.73 11.58
C GLY A 96 -21.14 33.92 11.61
N ASN A 97 -20.68 33.54 12.81
CA ASN A 97 -19.46 32.75 12.99
C ASN A 97 -19.51 31.40 12.24
N LEU A 98 -20.68 30.74 12.22
CA LEU A 98 -20.84 29.48 11.49
C LEU A 98 -20.72 29.69 9.98
N SER A 99 -21.32 30.76 9.44
CA SER A 99 -21.22 31.08 8.02
C SER A 99 -19.80 31.45 7.61
N GLU A 100 -19.10 32.25 8.40
CA GLU A 100 -17.69 32.61 8.19
C GLU A 100 -16.80 31.36 8.19
N PHE A 101 -17.01 30.45 9.15
CA PHE A 101 -16.31 29.17 9.21
C PHE A 101 -16.54 28.31 7.95
N TRP A 102 -17.77 28.23 7.44
CA TRP A 102 -18.05 27.47 6.21
C TRP A 102 -17.45 28.12 4.97
N ASN A 103 -17.46 29.45 4.88
CA ASN A 103 -16.82 30.18 3.78
C ASN A 103 -15.30 29.96 3.80
N GLN A 104 -14.67 30.04 4.97
CA GLN A 104 -13.24 29.79 5.13
C GLN A 104 -12.86 28.35 4.74
N LEU A 105 -13.67 27.37 5.15
CA LEU A 105 -13.45 25.95 4.79
C LEU A 105 -13.57 25.72 3.28
N GLN A 106 -14.49 26.44 2.62
CA GLN A 106 -14.69 26.36 1.18
C GLN A 106 -13.54 27.04 0.40
N GLU A 107 -13.02 28.17 0.91
CA GLU A 107 -11.84 28.83 0.34
C GLU A 107 -10.58 27.98 0.49
N GLU A 108 -10.38 27.31 1.63
CA GLU A 108 -9.30 26.33 1.81
C GLU A 108 -9.42 25.12 0.87
N ASP A 109 -10.63 24.60 0.63
CA ASP A 109 -10.86 23.48 -0.30
C ASP A 109 -10.66 23.88 -1.76
N ASP A 110 -11.12 25.08 -2.15
CA ASP A 110 -10.89 25.64 -3.50
C ASP A 110 -9.40 25.95 -3.75
N ASP A 111 -8.67 26.39 -2.72
CA ASP A 111 -7.21 26.57 -2.77
C ASP A 111 -6.45 25.25 -2.82
N ALA A 112 -6.90 24.22 -2.09
CA ALA A 112 -6.33 22.87 -2.16
C ALA A 112 -6.59 22.19 -3.52
N ASN A 113 -7.74 22.49 -4.15
CA ASN A 113 -8.13 21.96 -5.46
C ASN A 113 -7.42 22.68 -6.64
N ARG A 114 -6.82 23.85 -6.42
CA ARG A 114 -5.82 24.41 -7.36
C ARG A 114 -4.54 23.59 -7.25
N GLY A 115 -4.41 22.58 -8.12
CA GLY A 115 -3.27 21.66 -8.15
C GLY A 115 -1.94 22.35 -7.85
N PHE A 116 -1.30 21.94 -6.76
CA PHE A 116 -0.06 22.52 -6.25
C PHE A 116 1.08 22.32 -7.27
N ALA A 117 1.23 23.27 -8.19
CA ALA A 117 2.32 23.34 -9.16
C ALA A 117 2.93 24.75 -9.09
N PRO A 118 3.72 25.05 -8.03
CA PRO A 118 4.33 26.36 -7.89
C PRO A 118 5.30 26.61 -9.05
N LYS A 119 5.04 27.68 -9.81
CA LYS A 119 5.96 28.25 -10.78
C LYS A 119 6.79 29.30 -10.06
N LEU A 120 8.09 29.03 -9.89
CA LEU A 120 9.02 29.96 -9.25
C LEU A 120 9.89 30.60 -10.33
N GLU A 121 9.87 31.92 -10.43
CA GLU A 121 10.76 32.68 -11.31
C GLU A 121 11.94 33.23 -10.50
N ILE A 122 13.16 32.92 -10.92
CA ILE A 122 14.38 33.43 -10.28
C ILE A 122 14.95 34.59 -11.09
N ASP A 123 14.92 35.81 -10.55
CA ASP A 123 15.51 37.00 -11.19
C ASP A 123 17.05 36.99 -11.09
N SER A 124 17.70 36.25 -11.99
CA SER A 124 19.17 36.14 -12.05
C SER A 124 19.65 35.86 -13.47
N GLU A 125 20.40 36.80 -14.05
CA GLU A 125 21.05 36.67 -15.37
C GLU A 125 22.03 35.48 -15.44
N LEU A 126 22.67 35.14 -14.30
CA LEU A 126 23.53 33.96 -14.20
C LEU A 126 22.74 32.65 -14.23
N PHE A 127 21.50 32.66 -13.74
CA PHE A 127 20.63 31.48 -13.72
C PHE A 127 20.11 31.20 -15.13
N GLU A 128 19.65 32.24 -15.83
CA GLU A 128 19.23 32.17 -17.24
C GLU A 128 20.37 31.67 -18.15
N MET A 129 21.60 32.15 -17.97
CA MET A 129 22.76 31.67 -18.72
C MET A 129 23.05 30.17 -18.53
N LEU A 130 22.82 29.64 -17.33
CA LEU A 130 23.13 28.25 -16.99
C LEU A 130 21.98 27.28 -17.29
N PHE A 131 20.72 27.72 -17.20
CA PHE A 131 19.53 26.88 -17.28
C PHE A 131 18.59 27.23 -18.45
N GLY A 132 18.93 28.21 -19.27
CA GLY A 132 18.18 28.65 -20.46
C GLY A 132 17.07 29.63 -20.13
N THR A 133 16.21 29.27 -19.18
CA THR A 133 15.09 30.09 -18.69
C THR A 133 15.14 30.19 -17.17
N ASN A 134 14.43 31.17 -16.61
CA ASN A 134 14.37 31.44 -15.16
C ASN A 134 13.19 30.77 -14.46
N GLU A 135 12.39 29.97 -15.18
CA GLU A 135 11.21 29.29 -14.66
C GLU A 135 11.59 27.95 -14.03
N ILE A 136 11.05 27.70 -12.83
CA ILE A 136 11.10 26.39 -12.17
C ILE A 136 9.67 25.90 -12.02
N GLU A 137 9.39 24.76 -12.62
CA GLU A 137 8.12 24.06 -12.54
C GLU A 137 8.32 22.74 -11.81
N ILE A 138 7.62 22.52 -10.71
CA ILE A 138 7.63 21.25 -9.96
C ILE A 138 6.20 20.81 -9.75
N ILE A 139 5.87 19.61 -10.22
CA ILE A 139 4.54 19.01 -10.20
C ILE A 139 4.60 17.73 -9.35
N PRO A 140 4.36 17.82 -8.04
CA PRO A 140 4.15 16.65 -7.20
C PRO A 140 2.74 16.08 -7.45
N GLN A 141 2.64 14.75 -7.53
CA GLN A 141 1.40 14.00 -7.70
C GLN A 141 1.43 12.78 -6.79
N GLY A 142 0.32 12.48 -6.13
CA GLY A 142 0.18 11.28 -5.31
C GLY A 142 -0.39 11.57 -3.93
N THR A 143 -0.16 10.67 -3.00
CA THR A 143 -0.71 10.73 -1.64
C THR A 143 0.39 10.55 -0.61
N ALA A 144 0.23 11.22 0.53
CA ALA A 144 1.05 11.02 1.71
C ALA A 144 0.12 10.90 2.91
N GLU A 145 0.07 9.71 3.50
CA GLU A 145 -0.68 9.43 4.72
C GLU A 145 0.31 9.20 5.86
N ILE A 146 0.05 9.85 6.99
CA ILE A 146 0.85 9.72 8.19
C ILE A 146 -0.11 9.36 9.33
N THR A 147 0.07 8.18 9.90
CA THR A 147 -0.76 7.67 11.00
C THR A 147 0.03 7.69 12.30
N PHE A 148 -0.54 8.31 13.33
CA PHE A 148 -0.02 8.33 14.68
C PHE A 148 -0.96 7.55 15.60
N GLY A 149 -0.42 6.58 16.33
CA GLY A 149 -1.16 5.74 17.27
C GLY A 149 -0.42 5.55 18.59
N ILE A 150 -1.16 5.25 19.64
CA ILE A 150 -0.58 4.78 20.90
C ILE A 150 -1.27 3.47 21.25
N ASN A 151 -0.50 2.38 21.22
CA ASN A 151 -0.97 1.06 21.60
C ASN A 151 -0.53 0.75 23.04
N SER A 152 -1.49 0.56 23.95
CA SER A 152 -1.22 0.18 25.34
C SER A 152 -1.81 -1.20 25.62
N SER A 153 -0.95 -2.21 25.74
CA SER A 153 -1.34 -3.56 26.10
C SER A 153 -1.03 -3.84 27.57
N ASN A 154 -1.93 -4.55 28.24
CA ASN A 154 -1.75 -5.00 29.63
C ASN A 154 -2.04 -6.50 29.72
N THR A 155 -1.12 -7.28 30.30
CA THR A 155 -1.28 -8.73 30.50
C THR A 155 -1.32 -9.09 31.98
N GLU A 156 -2.24 -9.98 32.35
CA GLU A 156 -2.38 -10.47 33.72
C GLU A 156 -1.52 -11.70 34.02
N ASN A 157 -0.66 -12.11 33.07
CA ASN A 157 0.18 -13.30 33.25
C ASN A 157 1.14 -13.12 34.44
N PRO A 158 0.99 -13.89 35.54
CA PRO A 158 1.80 -13.71 36.74
C PRO A 158 3.26 -14.14 36.52
N ARG A 159 3.54 -14.91 35.45
CA ARG A 159 4.89 -15.31 35.07
C ARG A 159 5.73 -14.16 34.50
N ILE A 160 5.10 -13.06 34.11
CA ILE A 160 5.76 -11.84 33.62
C ILE A 160 5.93 -10.86 34.80
N PRO A 161 7.09 -10.22 34.98
CA PRO A 161 7.29 -9.17 36.00
C PRO A 161 6.30 -8.02 35.85
N GLU A 162 5.81 -7.44 36.96
CA GLU A 162 4.77 -6.39 36.93
C GLU A 162 5.13 -5.17 36.08
N GLN A 163 6.40 -4.77 36.06
CA GLN A 163 6.89 -3.66 35.25
C GLN A 163 6.81 -3.93 33.73
N GLN A 164 6.74 -5.20 33.31
CA GLN A 164 6.64 -5.63 31.92
C GLN A 164 5.23 -6.11 31.56
N ARG A 165 4.28 -6.07 32.50
CA ARG A 165 2.89 -6.44 32.24
C ARG A 165 2.13 -5.38 31.45
N ARG A 166 2.49 -4.11 31.60
CA ARG A 166 1.94 -3.00 30.82
C ARG A 166 2.99 -2.45 29.86
N VAL A 167 2.73 -2.57 28.56
CA VAL A 167 3.59 -2.05 27.50
C VAL A 167 2.80 -1.02 26.72
N THR A 168 3.34 0.19 26.64
CA THR A 168 2.78 1.28 25.83
C THR A 168 3.78 1.60 24.73
N THR A 169 3.36 1.41 23.48
CA THR A 169 4.16 1.63 22.28
C THR A 169 3.54 2.77 21.48
N PHE A 170 4.38 3.71 21.07
CA PHE A 170 4.01 4.71 20.07
C PHE A 170 4.10 4.06 18.70
N ASP A 171 3.01 4.13 17.95
CA ASP A 171 2.88 3.61 16.61
C ASP A 171 2.94 4.79 15.62
N PHE A 172 3.83 4.69 14.65
CA PHE A 172 4.04 5.72 13.64
C PHE A 172 4.21 5.04 12.31
N ASP A 173 3.21 5.22 11.45
CA ASP A 173 3.16 4.63 10.12
C ASP A 173 3.12 5.73 9.06
N GLN A 174 3.93 5.59 8.02
CA GLN A 174 4.07 6.54 6.92
C GLN A 174 3.84 5.83 5.60
N ARG A 175 2.76 6.21 4.92
CA ARG A 175 2.36 5.65 3.62
C ARG A 175 2.45 6.76 2.60
N ILE A 176 3.60 6.86 1.95
CA ILE A 176 3.92 7.92 0.99
C ILE A 176 3.98 7.26 -0.39
N GLN A 177 3.15 7.73 -1.31
CA GLN A 177 3.12 7.35 -2.72
C GLN A 177 3.20 8.64 -3.55
N LEU A 178 4.42 9.01 -3.96
CA LEU A 178 4.69 10.27 -4.63
C LEU A 178 5.34 10.06 -5.99
N ASN A 179 4.84 10.79 -6.96
CA ASN A 179 5.39 11.02 -8.28
C ASN A 179 5.70 12.50 -8.41
N ILE A 180 6.95 12.87 -8.57
CA ILE A 180 7.35 14.26 -8.78
C ILE A 180 7.98 14.35 -10.15
N SER A 181 7.42 15.20 -10.99
CA SER A 181 8.06 15.65 -12.23
C SER A 181 8.37 17.13 -12.10
N GLY A 182 9.53 17.55 -12.61
CA GLY A 182 9.88 18.96 -12.58
C GLY A 182 10.85 19.33 -13.68
N LYS A 183 10.80 20.60 -14.06
CA LYS A 183 11.70 21.23 -15.03
C LYS A 183 12.30 22.47 -14.40
N ILE A 184 13.62 22.57 -14.46
CA ILE A 184 14.37 23.75 -14.01
C ILE A 184 14.95 24.38 -15.27
N GLY A 185 14.34 25.48 -15.68
CA GLY A 185 14.52 26.07 -16.99
C GLY A 185 14.28 25.09 -18.13
N ASP A 186 15.12 25.14 -19.16
CA ASP A 186 15.03 24.29 -20.35
C ASP A 186 16.03 23.12 -20.32
N LYS A 187 16.99 23.18 -19.39
CA LYS A 187 18.16 22.28 -19.39
C LYS A 187 18.10 21.17 -18.35
N ILE A 188 17.30 21.29 -17.30
CA ILE A 188 17.23 20.26 -16.24
C ILE A 188 15.82 19.67 -16.14
N GLU A 189 15.77 18.34 -16.14
CA GLU A 189 14.56 17.56 -15.88
C GLU A 189 14.75 16.70 -14.62
N LEU A 190 13.76 16.75 -13.72
CA LEU A 190 13.68 15.96 -12.50
C LEU A 190 12.50 15.01 -12.63
N GLY A 191 12.72 13.74 -12.32
CA GLY A 191 11.68 12.75 -12.13
C GLY A 191 11.98 11.91 -10.90
N THR A 192 11.08 11.86 -9.92
CA THR A 192 11.20 10.93 -8.79
C THR A 192 9.88 10.21 -8.53
N GLN A 193 9.95 8.89 -8.46
CA GLN A 193 8.89 8.00 -8.02
C GLN A 193 9.34 7.43 -6.67
N TYR A 194 8.53 7.69 -5.64
CA TYR A 194 8.81 7.24 -4.28
C TYR A 194 7.57 6.57 -3.68
N ASN A 195 7.74 5.36 -3.18
CA ASN A 195 6.74 4.56 -2.49
C ASN A 195 7.37 3.95 -1.23
N THR A 196 6.83 4.27 -0.05
CA THR A 196 7.31 3.70 1.22
C THR A 196 6.89 2.24 1.42
N GLU A 197 5.90 1.76 0.66
CA GLU A 197 5.38 0.40 0.73
C GLU A 197 6.01 -0.54 -0.32
N SER A 198 6.98 -0.05 -1.11
CA SER A 198 7.67 -0.86 -2.11
C SER A 198 8.46 -2.00 -1.47
N LEU A 199 8.29 -3.22 -2.01
CA LEU A 199 9.02 -4.42 -1.57
C LEU A 199 10.51 -4.37 -1.95
N PHE A 200 10.84 -3.65 -3.02
CA PHE A 200 12.19 -3.57 -3.55
C PHE A 200 12.65 -2.11 -3.74
N ASP A 201 13.89 -1.83 -3.32
CA ASP A 201 14.51 -0.50 -3.41
C ASP A 201 14.65 0.03 -4.85
N PHE A 202 14.60 -0.82 -5.88
CA PHE A 202 14.68 -0.40 -7.28
C PHE A 202 13.37 0.19 -7.82
N GLU A 203 12.25 -0.02 -7.14
CA GLU A 203 10.95 0.57 -7.49
C GLU A 203 10.95 2.08 -7.16
N ASN A 204 11.73 2.48 -6.17
CA ASN A 204 12.00 3.87 -5.85
C ASN A 204 13.04 4.41 -6.83
N GLN A 205 12.56 5.22 -7.77
CA GLN A 205 13.37 5.75 -8.85
C GLN A 205 13.55 7.24 -8.69
N MET A 206 14.78 7.70 -8.79
CA MET A 206 15.11 9.12 -8.83
C MET A 206 15.96 9.33 -10.08
N ASN A 207 15.58 10.27 -10.93
CA ASN A 207 16.31 10.65 -12.11
C ASN A 207 16.43 12.17 -12.17
N ILE A 208 17.65 12.66 -12.34
CA ILE A 208 17.94 14.05 -12.63
C ILE A 208 18.73 14.07 -13.92
N GLY A 209 18.19 14.69 -14.95
CA GLY A 209 18.81 14.86 -16.25
C GLY A 209 19.19 16.32 -16.48
N PHE A 210 20.38 16.56 -17.01
CA PHE A 210 20.76 17.79 -17.68
C PHE A 210 20.95 17.52 -19.17
N GLN A 211 20.36 18.36 -20.01
CA GLN A 211 20.51 18.32 -21.47
C GLN A 211 21.22 19.60 -21.94
N GLY A 212 22.43 19.43 -22.48
CA GLY A 212 23.17 20.49 -23.17
C GLY A 212 22.67 20.73 -24.58
N GLU A 213 23.07 21.85 -25.16
CA GLU A 213 22.68 22.28 -26.51
C GLU A 213 23.46 21.53 -27.61
N GLU A 214 23.08 21.74 -28.88
CA GLU A 214 23.70 21.09 -30.03
C GLU A 214 25.20 21.38 -30.14
N ASP A 215 25.65 22.57 -29.74
CA ASP A 215 27.05 23.01 -29.82
C ASP A 215 27.87 22.68 -28.56
N ASP A 216 27.25 22.19 -27.48
CA ASP A 216 27.93 21.92 -26.22
C ASP A 216 28.77 20.62 -26.27
N ILE A 217 29.96 20.64 -25.67
CA ILE A 217 30.78 19.42 -25.49
C ILE A 217 30.07 18.45 -24.53
N LEU A 218 29.46 18.99 -23.48
CA LEU A 218 28.66 18.23 -22.54
C LEU A 218 27.27 18.03 -23.11
N LYS A 219 26.94 16.79 -23.46
CA LYS A 219 25.62 16.45 -24.02
C LYS A 219 24.63 16.19 -22.92
N ASN A 220 24.88 15.17 -22.10
CA ASN A 220 23.92 14.75 -21.09
C ASN A 220 24.62 14.50 -19.75
N ILE A 221 23.98 14.90 -18.65
CA ILE A 221 24.32 14.41 -17.31
C ILE A 221 23.06 13.75 -16.76
N GLU A 222 23.14 12.48 -16.36
CA GLU A 222 22.06 11.82 -15.64
C GLU A 222 22.56 11.37 -14.28
N ALA A 223 21.76 11.58 -13.24
CA ALA A 223 22.07 11.14 -11.89
C ALA A 223 20.86 10.40 -11.28
N GLY A 224 21.15 9.31 -10.56
CA GLY A 224 20.15 8.43 -9.97
C GLY A 224 19.99 7.13 -10.76
N ASN A 225 18.78 6.75 -11.12
CA ASN A 225 18.47 5.53 -11.86
C ASN A 225 18.78 5.72 -13.35
N ILE A 226 19.94 5.22 -13.78
CA ILE A 226 20.44 5.32 -15.15
C ILE A 226 20.40 3.96 -15.84
N SER A 227 20.30 3.98 -17.17
CA SER A 227 20.41 2.79 -18.01
C SER A 227 21.53 2.95 -19.04
N LEU A 228 22.21 1.84 -19.33
CA LEU A 228 23.25 1.77 -20.37
C LEU A 228 22.97 0.59 -21.30
N PRO A 229 22.05 0.72 -22.25
CA PRO A 229 21.90 -0.29 -23.28
C PRO A 229 23.14 -0.26 -24.20
N LEU A 230 23.87 -1.37 -24.28
CA LEU A 230 24.96 -1.55 -25.24
C LEU A 230 24.49 -2.46 -26.39
N GLN A 231 24.85 -2.11 -27.62
CA GLN A 231 24.46 -2.86 -28.83
C GLN A 231 25.33 -4.12 -29.07
N GLY A 232 26.31 -4.38 -28.20
CA GLY A 232 27.22 -5.52 -28.32
C GLY A 232 26.66 -6.80 -27.67
N THR A 233 27.02 -7.95 -28.23
CA THR A 233 26.63 -9.28 -27.70
C THR A 233 27.58 -9.82 -26.62
N LEU A 234 28.84 -9.38 -26.62
CA LEU A 234 29.87 -9.84 -25.68
C LEU A 234 29.81 -9.13 -24.32
N ILE A 235 29.50 -7.84 -24.34
CA ILE A 235 29.34 -7.02 -23.13
C ILE A 235 27.93 -6.44 -23.20
N THR A 236 27.02 -7.07 -22.47
CA THR A 236 25.66 -6.55 -22.31
C THR A 236 25.69 -5.46 -21.24
N GLY A 237 25.27 -4.26 -21.59
CA GLY A 237 25.15 -3.17 -20.62
C GLY A 237 24.00 -3.42 -19.63
N SER A 238 24.06 -2.75 -18.47
CA SER A 238 23.06 -2.90 -17.40
C SER A 238 21.96 -1.85 -17.54
N GLN A 239 20.72 -2.24 -17.23
CA GLN A 239 19.53 -1.39 -17.36
C GLN A 239 19.06 -0.78 -16.03
N SER A 240 19.56 -1.27 -14.89
CA SER A 240 19.17 -0.81 -13.55
C SER A 240 20.39 -0.50 -12.70
N LEU A 241 20.94 0.68 -12.94
CA LEU A 241 22.13 1.20 -12.26
C LEU A 241 21.72 2.43 -11.46
N PHE A 242 22.23 2.57 -10.23
CA PHE A 242 22.12 3.80 -9.48
C PHE A 242 23.47 4.53 -9.45
N GLY A 243 23.55 5.71 -10.04
CA GLY A 243 24.82 6.43 -10.14
C GLY A 243 24.76 7.67 -11.01
N LEU A 244 25.92 8.04 -11.56
CA LEU A 244 26.11 9.21 -12.41
C LEU A 244 26.54 8.75 -13.80
N LYS A 245 25.91 9.31 -14.83
CA LYS A 245 26.22 9.14 -16.24
C LYS A 245 26.54 10.50 -16.84
N LEU A 246 27.67 10.58 -17.52
CA LEU A 246 28.20 11.78 -18.15
C LEU A 246 28.44 11.48 -19.63
N GLU A 247 27.76 12.18 -20.52
CA GLU A 247 27.94 12.05 -21.96
C GLU A 247 28.59 13.30 -22.53
N THR A 248 29.72 13.11 -23.21
CA THR A 248 30.49 14.20 -23.82
C THR A 248 30.78 13.88 -25.29
N GLN A 249 30.70 14.90 -26.15
CA GLN A 249 30.97 14.77 -27.57
C GLN A 249 32.10 15.71 -27.99
N TRP A 250 33.22 15.13 -28.43
CA TRP A 250 34.39 15.85 -28.90
C TRP A 250 34.47 15.72 -30.42
N GLY A 251 33.74 16.58 -31.13
CA GLY A 251 33.57 16.51 -32.58
C GLY A 251 32.85 15.23 -33.01
N ARG A 252 33.59 14.23 -33.51
CA ARG A 252 33.05 12.92 -33.93
C ARG A 252 33.16 11.83 -32.85
N LEU A 253 33.88 12.10 -31.76
CA LEU A 253 34.04 11.16 -30.65
C LEU A 253 32.92 11.35 -29.65
N TYR A 254 32.06 10.33 -29.47
CA TYR A 254 31.07 10.29 -28.39
C TYR A 254 31.62 9.45 -27.23
N ASN A 255 31.71 10.04 -26.05
CA ASN A 255 32.22 9.39 -24.84
C ASN A 255 31.14 9.41 -23.75
N SER A 256 30.76 8.22 -23.28
CA SER A 256 29.83 8.03 -22.16
C SER A 256 30.60 7.46 -20.97
N THR A 257 30.65 8.20 -19.87
CA THR A 257 31.33 7.82 -18.62
C THR A 257 30.29 7.54 -17.54
N ILE A 258 30.33 6.36 -16.94
CA ILE A 258 29.35 5.93 -15.94
C ILE A 258 30.04 5.49 -14.66
N LEU A 259 29.58 6.04 -13.54
CA LEU A 259 30.00 5.69 -12.18
C LEU A 259 28.75 5.27 -11.42
N SER A 260 28.55 3.97 -11.22
CA SER A 260 27.30 3.47 -10.64
C SER A 260 27.46 2.21 -9.82
N GLN A 261 26.47 1.99 -8.97
CA GLN A 261 26.24 0.75 -8.26
C GLN A 261 25.12 -0.02 -8.97
N GLN A 262 25.40 -1.27 -9.33
CA GLN A 262 24.39 -2.17 -9.87
C GLN A 262 23.45 -2.63 -8.75
N LYS A 263 22.14 -2.38 -8.91
CA LYS A 263 21.11 -2.76 -7.93
C LYS A 263 20.37 -4.05 -8.31
N GLY A 264 20.57 -4.59 -9.51
CA GLY A 264 19.88 -5.79 -10.00
C GLY A 264 20.79 -7.00 -10.18
N GLU A 265 20.27 -8.20 -9.91
CA GLU A 265 20.92 -9.48 -10.19
C GLU A 265 20.41 -10.04 -11.52
N ARG A 266 21.33 -10.57 -12.35
CA ARG A 266 20.98 -11.21 -13.62
C ARG A 266 20.79 -12.70 -13.38
N SER A 267 19.56 -13.18 -13.55
CA SER A 267 19.27 -14.61 -13.63
C SER A 267 19.14 -15.01 -15.10
N GLU A 268 19.90 -16.02 -15.52
CA GLU A 268 19.77 -16.64 -16.83
C GLU A 268 18.97 -17.93 -16.67
N ILE A 269 17.89 -18.06 -17.43
CA ILE A 269 17.04 -19.27 -17.43
C ILE A 269 17.19 -19.90 -18.80
N GLU A 270 17.71 -21.11 -18.83
CA GLU A 270 17.77 -21.91 -20.05
C GLU A 270 16.44 -22.65 -20.22
N VAL A 271 15.75 -22.38 -21.33
CA VAL A 271 14.47 -22.99 -21.67
C VAL A 271 14.68 -23.88 -22.89
N GLU A 272 14.79 -25.18 -22.66
CA GLU A 272 14.92 -26.17 -23.74
C GLU A 272 13.53 -26.73 -24.11
N GLY A 273 13.16 -26.68 -25.39
CA GLY A 273 11.97 -27.37 -25.91
C GLY A 273 10.61 -26.88 -25.39
N GLY A 274 10.54 -25.70 -24.77
CA GLY A 274 9.30 -25.11 -24.25
C GLY A 274 8.94 -25.49 -22.82
N ALA A 275 9.82 -26.19 -22.10
CA ALA A 275 9.70 -26.44 -20.67
C ALA A 275 10.87 -25.79 -19.92
N GLN A 276 10.60 -25.29 -18.72
CA GLN A 276 11.63 -24.82 -17.82
C GLN A 276 12.29 -26.04 -17.17
N THR A 277 13.53 -26.36 -17.57
CA THR A 277 14.33 -27.39 -16.93
C THR A 277 15.07 -26.77 -15.74
N GLN A 278 14.92 -27.36 -14.56
CA GLN A 278 15.73 -27.01 -13.40
C GLN A 278 16.60 -28.20 -13.03
N ASP A 279 17.91 -28.00 -13.07
CA ASP A 279 18.85 -29.01 -12.60
C ASP A 279 18.76 -29.12 -11.08
N PHE A 280 18.71 -30.35 -10.59
CA PHE A 280 18.79 -30.66 -9.16
C PHE A 280 19.93 -31.65 -8.95
N ASP A 281 20.65 -31.47 -7.84
CA ASP A 281 21.68 -32.39 -7.37
C ASP A 281 21.19 -33.01 -6.06
N ILE A 282 21.10 -34.34 -6.02
CA ILE A 282 20.76 -35.11 -4.83
C ILE A 282 21.97 -35.95 -4.50
N ARG A 283 22.57 -35.70 -3.33
CA ARG A 283 23.70 -36.50 -2.88
C ARG A 283 23.24 -37.85 -2.39
N ALA A 284 24.13 -38.84 -2.46
CA ALA A 284 23.82 -40.20 -2.02
C ALA A 284 23.53 -40.31 -0.50
N ASP A 285 24.02 -39.36 0.29
CA ASP A 285 23.77 -39.22 1.73
C ASP A 285 22.57 -38.31 2.06
N ASP A 286 22.04 -37.57 1.10
CA ASP A 286 20.84 -36.73 1.25
C ASP A 286 19.56 -37.58 1.16
N TYR A 287 19.48 -38.64 1.96
CA TYR A 287 18.28 -39.45 2.07
C TYR A 287 17.24 -38.78 2.97
N GLU A 288 15.96 -38.98 2.66
CA GLU A 288 14.86 -38.45 3.47
C GLU A 288 14.71 -39.25 4.78
N ALA A 289 15.38 -38.79 5.83
CA ALA A 289 15.30 -39.40 7.15
C ALA A 289 13.89 -39.30 7.75
N ASN A 290 13.42 -40.37 8.39
CA ASN A 290 12.16 -40.42 9.15
C ASN A 290 10.89 -40.06 8.36
N ARG A 291 10.93 -40.16 7.03
CA ARG A 291 9.77 -39.90 6.16
C ARG A 291 9.15 -41.18 5.61
N HIS A 292 9.98 -42.16 5.27
CA HIS A 292 9.55 -43.43 4.68
C HIS A 292 9.83 -44.59 5.64
N TYR A 293 8.82 -45.42 5.88
CA TYR A 293 8.91 -46.54 6.82
C TYR A 293 8.43 -47.82 6.13
N PHE A 294 9.15 -48.92 6.37
CA PHE A 294 8.63 -50.24 6.07
C PHE A 294 7.57 -50.62 7.12
N LEU A 295 6.51 -51.30 6.69
CA LEU A 295 5.45 -51.75 7.60
C LEU A 295 5.93 -52.85 8.56
N SER A 296 6.90 -53.65 8.12
CA SER A 296 7.48 -54.74 8.90
C SER A 296 8.82 -55.16 8.29
N GLN A 297 9.59 -55.97 9.03
CA GLN A 297 10.86 -56.53 8.58
C GLN A 297 10.70 -57.50 7.41
N TYR A 298 9.55 -58.19 7.32
CA TYR A 298 9.20 -58.96 6.13
C TYR A 298 9.23 -58.09 4.86
N PHE A 299 8.59 -56.92 4.88
CA PHE A 299 8.57 -56.01 3.73
C PHE A 299 9.95 -55.43 3.44
N ARG A 300 10.73 -55.08 4.48
CA ARG A 300 12.10 -54.59 4.32
C ARG A 300 12.98 -55.62 3.60
N ASN A 301 12.99 -56.86 4.08
CA ASN A 301 13.87 -57.91 3.55
C ASN A 301 13.45 -58.40 2.15
N ARG A 302 12.16 -58.29 1.81
CA ARG A 302 11.64 -58.67 0.48
C ARG A 302 11.63 -57.53 -0.53
N TYR A 303 11.89 -56.28 -0.12
CA TYR A 303 11.79 -55.11 -0.98
C TYR A 303 12.70 -55.22 -2.21
N ASP A 304 13.99 -55.46 -2.00
CA ASP A 304 14.98 -55.52 -3.08
C ASP A 304 14.68 -56.67 -4.04
N ASP A 305 14.27 -57.84 -3.53
CA ASP A 305 13.89 -59.00 -4.32
C ASP A 305 12.62 -58.76 -5.15
N ALA A 306 11.61 -58.12 -4.56
CA ALA A 306 10.36 -57.80 -5.23
C ALA A 306 10.55 -56.73 -6.32
N MET A 307 11.51 -55.82 -6.16
CA MET A 307 11.79 -54.73 -7.10
C MET A 307 12.81 -55.08 -8.19
N LYS A 308 13.28 -56.33 -8.29
CA LYS A 308 14.24 -56.75 -9.33
C LYS A 308 13.72 -56.59 -10.76
N SER A 309 12.41 -56.73 -10.97
CA SER A 309 11.78 -56.75 -12.30
C SER A 309 10.81 -55.58 -12.51
N LEU A 310 11.27 -54.34 -12.23
CA LEU A 310 10.51 -53.14 -12.56
C LEU A 310 10.08 -53.14 -14.04
N PRO A 311 8.87 -52.65 -14.39
CA PRO A 311 7.96 -51.86 -13.55
C PRO A 311 6.94 -52.65 -12.73
N VAL A 312 6.88 -53.99 -12.85
CA VAL A 312 5.91 -54.82 -12.10
C VAL A 312 6.59 -55.42 -10.88
N PRO A 313 6.21 -55.02 -9.65
CA PRO A 313 6.78 -55.59 -8.43
C PRO A 313 6.44 -57.09 -8.34
N ASN A 314 7.45 -57.92 -8.13
CA ASN A 314 7.32 -59.36 -7.93
C ASN A 314 6.99 -59.67 -6.45
N SER A 315 5.85 -59.17 -5.97
CA SER A 315 5.35 -59.40 -4.61
C SER A 315 3.93 -59.95 -4.64
N GLY A 316 3.66 -60.98 -3.83
CA GLY A 316 2.31 -61.53 -3.63
C GLY A 316 1.51 -60.83 -2.52
N ALA A 317 2.07 -59.81 -1.88
CA ALA A 317 1.40 -59.09 -0.79
C ALA A 317 0.46 -58.01 -1.34
N ASN A 318 -0.77 -57.96 -0.83
CA ASN A 318 -1.74 -56.89 -1.10
C ASN A 318 -2.19 -56.28 0.23
N ILE A 319 -2.01 -54.97 0.39
CA ILE A 319 -2.34 -54.24 1.62
C ILE A 319 -3.73 -53.63 1.48
N ASN A 320 -4.70 -54.16 2.22
CA ASN A 320 -6.10 -53.71 2.12
C ASN A 320 -6.42 -52.50 3.00
N ARG A 321 -5.74 -52.33 4.14
CA ARG A 321 -5.95 -51.23 5.10
C ARG A 321 -4.66 -50.91 5.83
N ILE A 322 -4.40 -49.62 6.05
CA ILE A 322 -3.30 -49.12 6.88
C ILE A 322 -3.91 -48.12 7.86
N GLU A 323 -3.55 -48.25 9.12
CA GLU A 323 -3.83 -47.24 10.15
C GLU A 323 -2.49 -46.79 10.74
N VAL A 324 -2.30 -45.47 10.82
CA VAL A 324 -1.08 -44.87 11.35
C VAL A 324 -1.47 -44.02 12.55
N TRP A 325 -0.79 -44.26 13.66
CA TRP A 325 -1.01 -43.54 14.90
C TRP A 325 0.23 -42.74 15.24
N VAL A 326 0.05 -41.44 15.46
CA VAL A 326 1.14 -40.50 15.77
C VAL A 326 0.89 -39.89 17.14
N VAL A 327 1.96 -39.63 17.88
CA VAL A 327 1.88 -38.96 19.17
C VAL A 327 1.23 -37.59 19.00
N ASN A 328 0.15 -37.36 19.74
CA ASN A 328 -0.58 -36.11 19.72
C ASN A 328 0.18 -35.05 20.54
N THR A 329 1.05 -34.29 19.88
CA THR A 329 1.82 -33.19 20.50
C THR A 329 1.01 -31.90 20.60
N GLN A 330 -0.08 -31.81 19.83
CA GLN A 330 -1.04 -30.73 19.90
C GLN A 330 -2.21 -31.19 20.77
N ALA A 331 -2.91 -30.29 21.45
CA ALA A 331 -4.02 -30.68 22.33
C ALA A 331 -5.30 -31.05 21.54
N ASN A 332 -5.18 -31.86 20.48
CA ASN A 332 -6.31 -32.31 19.70
C ASN A 332 -7.14 -33.31 20.51
N THR A 333 -8.46 -33.18 20.49
CA THR A 333 -9.39 -33.99 21.29
C THR A 333 -10.23 -34.96 20.45
N MET A 334 -10.14 -34.90 19.12
CA MET A 334 -10.94 -35.72 18.21
C MET A 334 -10.21 -37.02 17.84
N ASP A 335 -10.93 -38.15 17.88
CA ASP A 335 -10.47 -39.50 17.48
C ASP A 335 -9.15 -39.97 18.13
N VAL A 336 -8.85 -39.49 19.33
CA VAL A 336 -7.66 -39.90 20.10
C VAL A 336 -7.90 -41.24 20.80
N ARG A 337 -6.91 -42.12 20.75
CA ARG A 337 -6.91 -43.42 21.43
C ARG A 337 -5.61 -43.64 22.19
N ASN A 338 -5.70 -44.40 23.27
CA ASN A 338 -4.52 -44.94 23.95
C ASN A 338 -4.00 -46.15 23.16
N ILE A 339 -2.69 -46.18 22.90
CA ILE A 339 -2.07 -47.19 22.05
C ILE A 339 -0.79 -47.65 22.70
N ILE A 340 -0.61 -48.96 22.71
CA ILE A 340 0.65 -49.61 23.05
C ILE A 340 1.19 -50.16 21.73
N ALA A 341 2.31 -49.60 21.28
CA ALA A 341 3.00 -50.08 20.08
C ALA A 341 4.15 -50.98 20.49
N VAL A 342 4.25 -52.15 19.86
CA VAL A 342 5.31 -53.14 20.10
C VAL A 342 6.07 -53.37 18.81
N THR A 343 7.40 -53.42 18.88
CA THR A 343 8.29 -53.45 17.72
C THR A 343 8.25 -54.76 16.94
N ASP A 344 8.08 -55.89 17.63
CA ASP A 344 8.14 -57.22 17.03
C ASP A 344 6.75 -57.87 16.86
N LEU A 345 5.65 -57.13 17.03
CA LEU A 345 4.29 -57.68 16.96
C LEU A 345 4.03 -58.35 15.60
N GLY A 346 3.68 -59.64 15.62
CA GLY A 346 3.35 -60.41 14.42
C GLY A 346 4.51 -60.67 13.46
N GLU A 347 5.75 -60.36 13.85
CA GLU A 347 6.93 -60.72 13.05
C GLU A 347 7.19 -62.23 13.09
N HIS A 348 7.62 -62.76 11.95
CA HIS A 348 8.06 -64.16 11.88
C HIS A 348 9.37 -64.33 12.67
N PRO A 349 9.61 -65.49 13.33
CA PRO A 349 10.84 -65.73 14.09
C PRO A 349 12.15 -65.42 13.34
N ASP A 350 12.18 -65.63 12.02
CA ASP A 350 13.31 -65.31 11.14
C ASP A 350 13.59 -63.80 10.96
N TYR A 351 12.65 -62.92 11.34
CA TYR A 351 12.68 -61.48 11.07
C TYR A 351 12.53 -60.62 12.33
N MET A 352 12.60 -61.21 13.52
CA MET A 352 12.55 -60.49 14.80
C MET A 352 13.70 -59.49 14.91
N SER A 353 13.42 -58.28 15.43
CA SER A 353 14.41 -57.21 15.53
C SER A 353 15.37 -57.38 16.73
N SER A 354 14.99 -58.16 17.73
CA SER A 354 15.76 -58.32 18.96
C SER A 354 16.87 -59.38 18.86
N ASN A 355 18.00 -59.06 19.49
CA ASN A 355 19.09 -59.97 19.82
C ASN A 355 18.84 -60.74 21.14
N LEU A 356 17.62 -60.69 21.67
CA LEU A 356 17.22 -61.42 22.86
C LEU A 356 17.03 -62.89 22.49
N PRO A 357 17.42 -63.84 23.37
CA PRO A 357 17.18 -65.24 23.12
C PRO A 357 15.67 -65.47 22.99
N ILE A 358 15.27 -65.81 21.77
CA ILE A 358 13.92 -66.10 21.30
C ILE A 358 13.11 -66.94 22.32
N SER A 359 13.77 -67.81 23.09
CA SER A 359 13.16 -68.64 24.12
C SER A 359 12.48 -67.90 25.29
N GLN A 360 12.62 -66.58 25.42
CA GLN A 360 11.97 -65.78 26.47
C GLN A 360 10.76 -64.97 25.98
N LEU A 361 10.53 -64.91 24.66
CA LEU A 361 9.36 -64.30 24.00
C LEU A 361 8.52 -65.40 23.32
N ILE A 362 8.67 -66.64 23.79
CA ILE A 362 7.94 -67.82 23.35
C ILE A 362 7.81 -68.73 24.58
N ASP A 363 7.14 -68.29 25.64
CA ASP A 363 6.84 -69.21 26.76
C ASP A 363 5.63 -70.09 26.40
N GLY A 364 5.82 -70.90 25.37
CA GLY A 364 4.83 -71.83 24.86
C GLY A 364 5.30 -72.48 23.57
N ALA A 365 5.68 -73.76 23.63
CA ALA A 365 6.10 -74.57 22.48
C ALA A 365 4.94 -74.91 21.50
N GLY A 366 4.02 -73.97 21.25
CA GLY A 366 2.79 -74.16 20.48
C GLY A 366 2.54 -73.15 19.36
N THR A 367 3.39 -72.14 19.15
CA THR A 367 3.23 -71.22 18.01
C THR A 367 3.56 -71.95 16.71
N LEU A 368 2.64 -71.89 15.74
CA LEU A 368 2.80 -72.44 14.40
C LEU A 368 2.96 -71.28 13.42
N PRO A 369 4.15 -70.67 13.32
CA PRO A 369 4.36 -69.52 12.46
C PRO A 369 3.99 -69.85 11.02
N THR A 370 3.42 -68.86 10.33
CA THR A 370 2.90 -69.06 8.98
C THR A 370 4.03 -69.40 8.01
N SER A 371 3.82 -70.38 7.11
CA SER A 371 4.86 -70.80 6.16
C SER A 371 5.25 -69.73 5.14
N ASN A 372 4.38 -68.74 4.90
CA ASN A 372 4.64 -67.61 4.01
C ASN A 372 5.58 -66.55 4.65
N ARG A 373 5.79 -66.62 5.98
CA ARG A 373 6.63 -65.70 6.77
C ARG A 373 6.22 -64.22 6.68
N ALA A 374 5.07 -63.93 6.08
CA ALA A 374 4.48 -62.60 6.07
C ALA A 374 4.04 -62.24 7.48
N SER A 375 4.18 -60.97 7.86
CA SER A 375 3.84 -60.52 9.21
C SER A 375 2.35 -60.77 9.51
N ASN A 376 2.09 -61.45 10.61
CA ASN A 376 0.78 -61.89 11.09
C ASN A 376 0.89 -62.07 12.61
N ASN A 377 -0.09 -61.60 13.37
CA ASN A 377 -0.16 -61.73 14.82
C ASN A 377 -0.04 -63.18 15.32
N GLU A 378 -0.31 -64.19 14.49
CA GLU A 378 -0.13 -65.62 14.83
C GLU A 378 1.33 -66.10 14.76
N ASN A 379 2.25 -65.28 14.22
CA ASN A 379 3.65 -65.68 14.09
C ASN A 379 4.42 -65.67 15.42
N ASN A 380 3.91 -64.97 16.43
CA ASN A 380 4.45 -64.94 17.79
C ASN A 380 3.32 -64.82 18.83
N ASP A 381 3.67 -65.04 20.10
CA ASP A 381 2.75 -65.00 21.25
C ASP A 381 2.46 -63.58 21.76
N ILE A 382 3.26 -62.58 21.37
CA ILE A 382 3.15 -61.18 21.82
C ILE A 382 1.71 -60.65 21.73
N PHE A 383 1.00 -60.94 20.63
CA PHE A 383 -0.39 -60.50 20.49
C PHE A 383 -1.30 -61.19 21.52
N GLU A 384 -1.16 -62.50 21.70
CA GLU A 384 -1.96 -63.28 22.64
C GLU A 384 -1.64 -62.89 24.09
N ASP A 385 -0.38 -62.67 24.44
CA ASP A 385 0.05 -62.22 25.76
C ASP A 385 -0.54 -60.85 26.12
N LEU A 386 -0.56 -59.91 25.17
CA LEU A 386 -1.13 -58.58 25.41
C LEU A 386 -2.66 -58.62 25.54
N VAL A 387 -3.34 -59.48 24.79
CA VAL A 387 -4.82 -59.58 24.81
C VAL A 387 -5.32 -60.45 25.97
N SER A 388 -4.57 -61.46 26.38
CA SER A 388 -4.94 -62.37 27.48
C SER A 388 -4.60 -61.81 28.86
N ASN A 389 -3.67 -60.87 28.96
CA ASN A 389 -3.31 -60.23 30.21
C ASN A 389 -4.30 -59.12 30.60
N SER A 390 -5.07 -59.35 31.68
CA SER A 390 -6.03 -58.38 32.21
C SER A 390 -5.40 -57.07 32.68
N GLU A 391 -4.11 -57.06 33.04
CA GLU A 391 -3.42 -55.82 33.44
C GLU A 391 -3.11 -54.91 32.24
N VAL A 392 -3.06 -55.47 31.02
CA VAL A 392 -2.79 -54.73 29.78
C VAL A 392 -4.09 -54.24 29.13
N MET A 393 -5.14 -55.07 29.16
CA MET A 393 -6.43 -54.75 28.52
C MET A 393 -7.36 -53.87 29.36
N GLY A 394 -7.10 -53.74 30.67
CA GLY A 394 -7.85 -52.87 31.60
C GLY A 394 -9.14 -53.48 32.13
#